data_AF-A0A4U0SN84-F1
#
_entry.id   AF-A0A4U0SN84-F1
#
_cell.length_a   1.000
_cell.length_b   1.000
_cell.length_c   1.000
_cell.angle_alpha   90.00
_cell.angle_beta   90.00
_cell.angle_gamma   90.00
#
_symmetry.space_group_name_H-M   'P 1'
#
loop_
_entity.id
_entity.type
_entity.pdbx_description
1 polymer ?
#
loop_
_entity_poly.entity_id
_entity_poly.type
_entity_poly.pdbx_seq_one_letter_code
_entity_poly.pdbx_strand_id
1 'polypeptide(L)' 'MTGGRPSACAPAVTNPGRYLRHRNFQLWLDQYQNSQRFHADSSFTIGAPLA' A
#
# COMPACT_ATOMS: atom_id res chain seq x y z
N MET A 1 6.93 -41.98 11.61
CA MET A 1 8.00 -41.06 11.18
C MET A 1 7.33 -39.81 10.65
N THR A 2 7.60 -38.69 11.30
CA THR A 2 6.69 -37.55 11.46
C THR A 2 6.61 -36.68 10.20
N GLY A 3 5.40 -36.31 9.81
CA GLY A 3 5.13 -35.47 8.63
C GLY A 3 5.77 -34.08 8.74
N GLY A 4 6.79 -33.84 7.92
CA GLY A 4 7.34 -32.51 7.67
C GLY A 4 6.49 -31.80 6.63
N ARG A 5 5.61 -30.89 7.07
CA ARG A 5 4.97 -29.94 6.16
C ARG A 5 6.06 -28.97 5.68
N PRO A 6 6.28 -28.76 4.37
CA PRO A 6 7.23 -27.76 3.92
C PRO A 6 6.76 -26.40 4.40
N SER A 7 7.59 -25.73 5.20
CA SER A 7 7.38 -24.32 5.56
C SER A 7 7.58 -23.50 4.29
N ALA A 8 6.48 -23.13 3.66
CA ALA A 8 6.49 -22.22 2.52
C ALA A 8 6.62 -20.78 3.06
N CYS A 9 7.81 -20.19 2.92
CA CYS A 9 7.95 -18.73 2.96
C CYS A 9 7.21 -18.16 1.76
N ALA A 10 5.99 -17.67 1.97
CA ALA A 10 5.27 -16.94 0.93
C ALA A 10 6.03 -15.63 0.66
N PRO A 11 6.32 -15.27 -0.62
CA PRO A 11 6.77 -13.92 -0.91
C PRO A 11 5.69 -12.95 -0.42
N ALA A 12 6.09 -11.90 0.30
CA ALA A 12 5.16 -10.87 0.77
C ALA A 12 4.36 -10.38 -0.45
N VAL A 13 3.06 -10.64 -0.46
CA VAL A 13 2.16 -10.15 -1.50
C VAL A 13 2.13 -8.63 -1.36
N THR A 14 2.90 -7.95 -2.20
CA THR A 14 2.66 -6.55 -2.51
C THR A 14 1.35 -6.54 -3.28
N ASN A 15 0.24 -6.18 -2.63
CA ASN A 15 -1.08 -6.11 -3.28
C ASN A 15 -1.00 -5.21 -4.53
N PRO A 16 -0.96 -5.77 -5.74
CA PRO A 16 -0.87 -4.96 -6.95
C PRO A 16 -2.21 -4.24 -7.13
N GLY A 17 -2.17 -2.93 -7.38
CA GLY A 17 -3.38 -2.14 -7.64
C GLY A 17 -4.00 -1.44 -6.42
N ARG A 18 -3.29 -1.39 -5.29
CA ARG A 18 -3.64 -0.46 -4.19
C ARG A 18 -2.72 0.74 -4.19
N TYR A 19 -3.29 1.91 -3.93
CA TYR A 19 -2.60 3.19 -3.87
C TYR A 19 -2.71 3.78 -2.46
N LEU A 20 -1.67 4.49 -2.05
CA LEU A 20 -1.70 5.29 -0.83
C LEU A 20 -2.63 6.49 -1.06
N ARG A 21 -3.62 6.65 -0.20
CA ARG A 21 -4.51 7.81 -0.16
C ARG A 21 -4.49 8.43 1.25
N HIS A 22 -4.62 9.74 1.30
CA HIS A 22 -4.86 10.47 2.53
C HIS A 22 -6.36 10.57 2.83
N ARG A 23 -6.77 10.23 4.05
CA ARG A 23 -8.14 10.45 4.52
C ARG A 23 -8.10 10.74 6.02
N ASN A 24 -8.66 11.87 6.44
CA ASN A 24 -8.74 12.27 7.85
C ASN A 24 -7.37 12.25 8.57
N PHE A 25 -6.31 12.79 7.95
CA PHE A 25 -4.94 12.78 8.51
C PHE A 25 -4.34 11.39 8.70
N GLN A 26 -4.93 10.36 8.09
CA GLN A 26 -4.43 9.00 8.08
C GLN A 26 -4.10 8.57 6.65
N LEU A 27 -3.07 7.73 6.53
CA LEU A 27 -2.70 7.10 5.28
C LEU A 27 -3.40 5.74 5.18
N TRP A 28 -4.12 5.54 4.09
CA TRP A 28 -4.88 4.32 3.81
C TRP A 28 -4.42 3.71 2.49
N LEU A 29 -4.42 2.37 2.42
CA LEU A 29 -4.08 1.62 1.21
C LEU A 29 -5.35 1.08 0.56
N ASP A 30 -5.84 1.77 -0.47
CA ASP A 30 -7.15 1.52 -1.08
C ASP A 30 -7.02 1.16 -2.57
N GLN A 31 -8.03 0.52 -3.13
CA GLN A 31 -8.07 0.23 -4.57
C GLN A 31 -8.14 1.54 -5.37
N TYR A 32 -7.51 1.55 -6.55
CA TYR A 32 -7.59 2.69 -7.45
C TYR A 32 -9.04 3.03 -7.78
N GLN A 33 -9.41 4.30 -7.58
CA GLN A 33 -10.67 4.84 -8.08
C GLN A 33 -10.38 6.08 -8.92
N ASN A 34 -10.91 6.09 -10.15
CA ASN A 34 -10.78 7.22 -11.06
C ASN A 34 -11.73 8.37 -10.64
N SER A 35 -11.40 9.05 -9.55
CA SER A 35 -12.14 10.21 -9.06
C SER A 35 -11.19 11.35 -8.74
N GLN A 36 -11.61 12.59 -9.02
CA GLN A 36 -10.77 13.76 -8.76
C GLN A 36 -10.31 13.85 -7.30
N ARG A 37 -11.17 13.45 -6.36
CA ARG A 37 -10.84 13.42 -4.94
C ARG A 37 -9.76 12.39 -4.62
N PHE A 38 -9.88 11.19 -5.18
CA PHE A 38 -8.85 10.15 -5.00
C PHE A 38 -7.51 10.64 -5.53
N HIS A 39 -7.49 11.27 -6.71
CA HIS A 39 -6.26 11.78 -7.31
C HIS A 39 -5.61 12.87 -6.46
N ALA A 40 -6.40 13.78 -5.87
CA ALA A 40 -5.91 14.81 -4.96
C ALA A 40 -5.37 14.20 -3.64
N ASP A 41 -6.08 13.23 -3.08
CA ASP A 41 -5.73 12.56 -1.83
C ASP A 41 -4.55 11.57 -1.98
N SER A 42 -4.26 11.09 -3.20
CA SER A 42 -3.20 10.10 -3.48
C SER A 42 -1.93 10.69 -4.10
N SER A 43 -1.85 12.02 -4.28
CA SER A 43 -0.70 12.69 -4.90
C SER A 43 0.18 13.35 -3.84
N PHE A 44 1.45 12.94 -3.76
CA PHE A 44 2.42 13.49 -2.81
C PHE A 44 3.59 14.13 -3.55
N THR A 45 4.01 15.31 -3.12
CA THR A 45 5.24 15.95 -3.58
C THR A 45 6.40 15.53 -2.68
N ILE A 46 7.48 15.06 -3.30
CA ILE A 46 8.71 14.72 -2.57
C ILE A 46 9.49 16.01 -2.34
N GLY A 47 9.60 16.43 -1.08
CA GLY A 47 10.43 17.55 -0.65
C GLY A 47 11.82 17.10 -0.23
N ALA A 48 12.75 18.06 -0.09
CA ALA A 48 14.02 17.80 0.58
C ALA A 48 13.75 17.31 2.03
N PRO A 49 14.59 16.41 2.57
CA PRO A 49 14.46 15.99 3.95
C PRO A 49 14.65 17.20 4.86
N LEU A 50 13.68 17.43 5.73
CA LEU A 50 13.80 18.36 6.85
C LEU A 50 14.65 17.64 7.91
N ALA A 51 15.92 18.03 8.01
CA ALA A 51 16.90 17.53 8.97
C ALA A 51 17.32 18.65 9.93
#